data_AF-A0A3D4GU75-F1
#
_entry.id   AF-A0A3D4GU75-F1
#
_cell.length_a   1.000
_cell.length_b   1.000
_cell.length_c   1.000
_cell.angle_alpha   90.00
_cell.angle_beta   90.00
_cell.angle_gamma   90.00
#
_symmetry.space_group_name_H-M   'P 1'
#
loop_
_entity.id
_entity.type
_entity.pdbx_description
1 polymer ?
#
loop_
_entity_poly.entity_id
_entity_poly.type
_entity_poly.pdbx_seq_one_letter_code
_entity_poly.pdbx_strand_id
1 'polypeptide(L)'
;VLVHDLVEIDAGDTFAYDASGNETKEEREQQAADRIFNLLPDDWAGEVFELWNEFEARSTAEAKYAAALDRFQPILLNYHAGGRTWVNHGISKEQVMDRNRHIAEGAPELWTYAKGLIEKAVQKRYLRIDSPEDG
;
A
#
# COMPACT_ATOMS: atom_id res chain seq x y z
N VAL A 1 3.59 -11.32 -2.65
CA VAL A 1 2.97 -10.48 -3.72
C VAL A 1 1.75 -11.14 -4.36
N LEU A 2 1.77 -12.39 -4.83
CA LEU A 2 0.59 -12.91 -5.57
C LEU A 2 -0.68 -13.05 -4.72
N VAL A 3 -0.53 -13.37 -3.42
CA VAL A 3 -1.67 -13.71 -2.54
C VAL A 3 -2.16 -12.55 -1.66
N HIS A 4 -1.40 -11.45 -1.56
CA HIS A 4 -1.65 -10.43 -0.53
C HIS A 4 -3.03 -9.76 -0.63
N ASP A 5 -3.47 -9.42 -1.85
CA ASP A 5 -4.77 -8.77 -2.07
C ASP A 5 -5.92 -9.76 -2.30
N LEU A 6 -5.73 -11.08 -2.11
CA LEU A 6 -6.84 -12.04 -2.30
C LEU A 6 -8.01 -11.76 -1.34
N VAL A 7 -7.72 -11.24 -0.15
CA VAL A 7 -8.71 -10.85 0.86
C VAL A 7 -9.64 -9.73 0.37
N GLU A 8 -9.22 -8.94 -0.62
CA GLU A 8 -10.03 -7.86 -1.19
C GLU A 8 -11.25 -8.36 -1.98
N ILE A 9 -11.30 -9.67 -2.32
CA ILE A 9 -12.49 -10.29 -2.94
C ILE A 9 -13.74 -10.08 -2.06
N ASP A 10 -13.60 -10.16 -0.75
CA ASP A 10 -14.70 -9.92 0.19
C ASP A 10 -14.57 -8.59 0.93
N ALA A 11 -13.35 -8.23 1.35
CA ALA A 11 -13.12 -7.02 2.12
C ALA A 11 -13.36 -5.76 1.27
N GLY A 12 -13.12 -5.84 -0.03
CA GLY A 12 -13.06 -4.71 -0.95
C GLY A 12 -11.77 -3.88 -0.78
N ASP A 13 -11.31 -3.28 -1.88
CA ASP A 13 -10.17 -2.36 -1.87
C ASP A 13 -10.47 -1.16 -0.96
N THR A 14 -9.54 -0.90 -0.03
CA THR A 14 -9.62 0.23 0.89
C THR A 14 -8.65 1.29 0.46
N PHE A 15 -9.16 2.44 0.02
CA PHE A 15 -8.32 3.52 -0.47
C PHE A 15 -7.25 3.91 0.57
N ALA A 16 -6.02 3.94 0.09
CA ALA A 16 -4.81 4.22 0.85
C ALA A 16 -4.86 5.41 1.81
N TYR A 17 -5.63 6.45 1.48
CA TYR A 17 -5.70 7.69 2.26
C TYR A 17 -7.09 7.92 2.87
N ASP A 18 -7.97 6.92 2.85
CA ASP A 18 -9.28 6.97 3.50
C ASP A 18 -9.16 6.56 4.98
N ALA A 19 -9.05 7.55 5.86
CA ALA A 19 -8.90 7.30 7.30
C ALA A 19 -10.04 6.44 7.87
N SER A 20 -11.29 6.71 7.49
CA SER A 20 -12.46 5.98 8.01
C SER A 20 -12.53 4.55 7.48
N GLY A 21 -12.25 4.37 6.18
CA GLY A 21 -12.18 3.03 5.58
C GLY A 21 -11.10 2.15 6.22
N ASN A 22 -9.98 2.75 6.65
CA ASN A 22 -8.88 2.04 7.30
C ASN A 22 -9.19 1.57 8.73
N GLU A 23 -10.16 2.18 9.44
CA GLU A 23 -10.51 1.80 10.83
C GLU A 23 -11.02 0.36 10.94
N THR A 24 -11.75 -0.11 9.92
CA THR A 24 -12.34 -1.47 9.89
C THR A 24 -11.60 -2.40 8.94
N LYS A 25 -10.53 -1.93 8.30
CA LYS A 25 -9.83 -2.65 7.23
C LYS A 25 -9.29 -4.00 7.70
N GLU A 26 -8.53 -3.98 8.80
CA GLU A 26 -7.90 -5.18 9.36
C GLU A 26 -8.92 -6.26 9.72
N GLU A 27 -10.03 -5.89 10.37
CA GLU A 27 -11.10 -6.82 10.73
C GLU A 27 -11.77 -7.44 9.48
N ARG A 28 -12.06 -6.62 8.46
CA ARG A 28 -12.66 -7.08 7.20
C ARG A 28 -11.73 -8.03 6.46
N GLU A 29 -10.44 -7.70 6.37
CA GLU A 29 -9.45 -8.53 5.69
C GLU A 29 -9.20 -9.85 6.42
N GLN A 30 -9.19 -9.85 7.76
CA GLN A 30 -9.07 -11.08 8.53
C GLN A 30 -10.27 -12.02 8.30
N GLN A 31 -11.50 -11.49 8.33
CA GLN A 31 -12.69 -12.28 8.04
C GLN A 31 -12.69 -12.83 6.62
N ALA A 32 -12.18 -12.05 5.66
CA ALA A 32 -12.00 -12.48 4.28
C ALA A 32 -10.93 -13.59 4.15
N ALA A 33 -9.78 -13.44 4.81
CA ALA A 33 -8.72 -14.46 4.84
C ALA A 33 -9.24 -15.79 5.40
N ASP A 34 -9.94 -15.73 6.54
CA ASP A 34 -10.53 -16.89 7.21
C ASP A 34 -11.53 -17.61 6.29
N ARG A 35 -12.33 -16.86 5.50
CA ARG A 35 -13.29 -17.48 4.58
C ARG A 35 -12.62 -18.01 3.32
N ILE A 36 -11.79 -17.20 2.66
CA ILE A 36 -11.26 -17.46 1.31
C ILE A 36 -10.20 -18.56 1.35
N PHE A 37 -9.26 -18.50 2.30
CA PHE A 37 -8.16 -19.47 2.32
C PHE A 37 -8.62 -20.86 2.76
N ASN A 38 -9.67 -20.94 3.59
CA ASN A 38 -10.34 -22.21 3.93
C ASN A 38 -11.19 -22.81 2.79
N LEU A 39 -11.25 -22.17 1.61
CA LEU A 39 -11.78 -22.81 0.40
C LEU A 39 -10.75 -23.70 -0.30
N LEU A 40 -9.46 -23.55 0.03
CA LEU A 40 -8.39 -24.36 -0.51
C LEU A 40 -8.33 -25.73 0.19
N PRO A 41 -7.72 -26.75 -0.43
CA PRO A 41 -7.37 -27.98 0.28
C PRO A 41 -6.53 -27.68 1.54
N ASP A 42 -6.70 -28.48 2.60
CA ASP A 42 -6.07 -28.26 3.91
C ASP A 42 -4.56 -28.01 3.83
N ASP A 43 -3.86 -28.74 2.95
CA ASP A 43 -2.41 -28.61 2.73
C ASP A 43 -2.01 -27.22 2.21
N TRP A 44 -2.90 -26.53 1.51
CA TRP A 44 -2.65 -25.21 0.89
C TRP A 44 -3.23 -24.06 1.71
N ALA A 45 -4.35 -24.30 2.40
CA ALA A 45 -5.00 -23.30 3.24
C ALA A 45 -4.03 -22.74 4.29
N GLY A 46 -3.30 -23.61 4.98
CA GLY A 46 -2.29 -23.21 5.97
C GLY A 46 -1.16 -22.37 5.37
N GLU A 47 -0.57 -22.83 4.25
CA GLU A 47 0.55 -22.13 3.60
C GLU A 47 0.14 -20.72 3.11
N VAL A 48 -1.02 -20.59 2.47
CA VAL A 48 -1.51 -19.29 1.98
C VAL A 48 -1.84 -18.35 3.14
N PHE A 49 -2.43 -18.88 4.21
CA PHE A 49 -2.74 -18.09 5.41
C PHE A 49 -1.46 -17.58 6.09
N GLU A 50 -0.44 -18.43 6.21
CA GLU A 50 0.87 -18.04 6.76
C GLU A 50 1.55 -16.97 5.89
N LEU A 51 1.59 -17.15 4.56
CA LEU A 51 2.17 -16.19 3.62
C LEU A 51 1.45 -14.83 3.66
N TRP A 52 0.12 -14.82 3.79
CA TRP A 52 -0.65 -13.59 3.92
C TRP A 52 -0.33 -12.88 5.25
N ASN A 53 -0.34 -13.59 6.38
CA ASN A 53 0.02 -13.00 7.67
C ASN A 53 1.46 -12.49 7.72
N GLU A 54 2.39 -13.22 7.10
CA GLU A 54 3.79 -12.80 7.00
C GLU A 54 3.92 -11.46 6.25
N PHE A 55 3.16 -11.31 5.16
CA PHE A 55 3.09 -10.07 4.38
C PHE A 55 2.51 -8.92 5.20
N GLU A 56 1.35 -9.11 5.84
CA GLU A 56 0.69 -8.09 6.66
C GLU A 56 1.59 -7.63 7.82
N ALA A 57 2.22 -8.58 8.51
CA ALA A 57 3.13 -8.30 9.61
C ALA A 57 4.48 -7.69 9.15
N ARG A 58 4.82 -7.80 7.86
CA ARG A 58 6.15 -7.45 7.30
C ARG A 58 7.30 -8.03 8.13
N SER A 59 7.17 -9.28 8.57
CA SER A 59 8.04 -9.88 9.58
C SER A 59 9.37 -10.39 9.02
N THR A 60 9.42 -10.80 7.75
CA THR A 60 10.60 -11.34 7.05
C THR A 60 11.22 -10.33 6.08
N ALA A 61 12.40 -10.66 5.52
CA ALA A 61 13.01 -9.84 4.48
C ALA A 61 12.18 -9.84 3.19
N GLU A 62 11.64 -11.01 2.82
CA GLU A 62 10.77 -11.23 1.68
C GLU A 62 9.47 -10.44 1.80
N ALA A 63 8.83 -10.47 2.98
CA ALA A 63 7.61 -9.71 3.24
C ALA A 63 7.85 -8.20 3.19
N LYS A 64 8.96 -7.71 3.76
CA LYS A 64 9.34 -6.29 3.65
C LYS A 64 9.59 -5.88 2.22
N TYR A 65 10.29 -6.71 1.44
CA TYR A 65 10.53 -6.45 0.02
C TYR A 65 9.22 -6.44 -0.78
N ALA A 66 8.34 -7.42 -0.55
CA ALA A 66 7.02 -7.47 -1.18
C ALA A 66 6.18 -6.22 -0.85
N ALA A 67 6.11 -5.81 0.41
CA ALA A 67 5.40 -4.61 0.84
C ALA A 67 6.03 -3.32 0.27
N ALA A 68 7.35 -3.30 0.07
CA ALA A 68 8.03 -2.19 -0.59
C ALA A 68 7.62 -2.07 -2.08
N LEU A 69 7.49 -3.21 -2.78
CA LEU A 69 7.00 -3.23 -4.16
C LEU A 69 5.52 -2.81 -4.25
N ASP A 70 4.68 -3.33 -3.36
CA ASP A 70 3.27 -2.93 -3.24
C ASP A 70 3.13 -1.41 -3.10
N ARG A 71 3.84 -0.79 -2.15
CA ARG A 71 3.78 0.67 -1.96
C ARG A 71 4.35 1.48 -3.12
N PHE A 72 5.38 0.96 -3.77
CA PHE A 72 6.03 1.67 -4.86
C PHE A 72 5.15 1.75 -6.11
N GLN A 73 4.37 0.71 -6.40
CA GLN A 73 3.57 0.61 -7.62
C GLN A 73 2.53 1.76 -7.74
N PRO A 74 1.74 2.12 -6.71
CA PRO A 74 0.83 3.27 -6.75
C PRO A 74 1.52 4.62 -6.92
N ILE A 75 2.75 4.80 -6.39
CA ILE A 75 3.54 6.03 -6.60
C ILE A 75 3.89 6.16 -8.08
N LEU A 76 4.41 5.08 -8.66
CA LEU A 76 4.80 5.04 -10.06
C LEU A 76 3.60 5.29 -10.97
N LEU A 77 2.48 4.60 -10.73
CA LEU A 77 1.25 4.75 -11.50
C LEU A 77 0.69 6.17 -11.42
N ASN A 78 0.62 6.76 -10.22
CA ASN A 78 0.15 8.14 -10.07
C ASN A 78 1.04 9.12 -10.83
N TYR A 79 2.36 9.00 -10.71
CA TYR A 79 3.29 9.87 -11.43
C TYR A 79 3.09 9.80 -12.94
N HIS A 80 2.96 8.60 -13.51
CA HIS A 80 2.74 8.41 -14.94
C HIS A 80 1.33 8.79 -15.41
N ALA A 81 0.34 8.76 -14.52
CA ALA A 81 -1.03 9.23 -14.78
C ALA A 81 -1.21 10.75 -14.59
N GLY A 82 -0.13 11.51 -14.40
CA GLY A 82 -0.21 12.95 -14.19
C GLY A 82 -0.79 13.36 -12.84
N GLY A 83 -0.64 12.50 -11.82
CA GLY A 83 -1.14 12.73 -10.46
C GLY A 83 -2.64 12.58 -10.29
N ARG A 84 -3.36 11.93 -11.23
CA ARG A 84 -4.82 11.88 -11.25
C ARG A 84 -5.45 11.52 -9.90
N THR A 85 -5.02 10.42 -9.26
CA THR A 85 -5.59 10.02 -7.97
C THR A 85 -5.19 10.98 -6.86
N TRP A 86 -3.93 11.42 -6.82
CA TRP A 86 -3.49 12.42 -5.83
C TRP A 86 -4.28 13.73 -5.93
N VAL A 87 -4.47 14.27 -7.13
CA VAL A 87 -5.21 15.52 -7.35
C VAL A 87 -6.69 15.35 -7.01
N ASN A 88 -7.34 14.29 -7.51
CA ASN A 88 -8.77 14.07 -7.29
C ASN A 88 -9.13 13.91 -5.81
N HIS A 89 -8.21 13.35 -5.01
CA HIS A 89 -8.42 13.12 -3.58
C HIS A 89 -7.71 14.14 -2.69
N GLY A 90 -7.11 15.20 -3.27
CA GLY A 90 -6.43 16.25 -2.51
C GLY A 90 -5.25 15.75 -1.67
N ILE A 91 -4.54 14.72 -2.13
CA ILE A 91 -3.44 14.10 -1.38
C ILE A 91 -2.20 14.98 -1.39
N SER A 92 -1.57 15.12 -0.24
CA SER A 92 -0.35 15.91 -0.06
C SER A 92 0.94 15.10 -0.15
N LYS A 93 2.05 15.80 -0.40
CA LYS A 93 3.40 15.23 -0.35
C LYS A 93 3.67 14.53 0.99
N GLU A 94 3.26 15.14 2.11
CA GLU A 94 3.49 14.58 3.44
C GLU A 94 2.75 13.25 3.61
N GLN A 95 1.47 13.20 3.24
CA GLN A 95 0.69 11.96 3.24
C GLN A 95 1.35 10.86 2.40
N VAL A 96 1.81 11.18 1.19
CA VAL A 96 2.51 10.19 0.32
C VAL A 96 3.83 9.76 0.95
N MET A 97 4.62 10.67 1.51
CA MET A 97 5.90 10.35 2.13
C MET A 97 5.72 9.47 3.36
N ASP A 98 4.78 9.80 4.24
CA ASP A 98 4.54 9.07 5.48
C ASP A 98 4.01 7.68 5.26
N ARG A 99 3.02 7.53 4.36
CA ARG A 99 2.46 6.22 4.04
C ARG A 99 3.53 5.26 3.49
N ASN A 100 4.45 5.77 2.67
CA ASN A 100 5.35 4.93 1.88
C ASN A 100 6.78 4.84 2.45
N ARG A 101 7.07 5.47 3.60
CA ARG A 101 8.42 5.46 4.20
C ARG A 101 8.97 4.06 4.48
N HIS A 102 8.09 3.08 4.75
CA HIS A 102 8.49 1.70 5.04
C HIS A 102 9.04 0.95 3.81
N ILE A 103 8.97 1.52 2.59
CA ILE A 103 9.73 1.02 1.44
C ILE A 103 11.23 0.93 1.78
N ALA A 104 11.75 1.85 2.61
CA ALA A 104 13.14 1.88 3.03
C ALA A 104 13.60 0.61 3.77
N GLU A 105 12.67 -0.10 4.44
CA GLU A 105 12.97 -1.27 5.25
C GLU A 105 13.19 -2.53 4.39
N GLY A 106 12.54 -2.61 3.22
CA GLY A 106 12.66 -3.73 2.29
C GLY A 106 13.52 -3.43 1.06
N ALA A 107 13.51 -2.19 0.58
CA ALA A 107 14.17 -1.79 -0.67
C ALA A 107 14.67 -0.32 -0.59
N PRO A 108 15.79 -0.06 0.10
CA PRO A 108 16.28 1.32 0.35
C PRO A 108 16.64 2.10 -0.92
N GLU A 109 17.18 1.43 -1.95
CA GLU A 109 17.46 2.04 -3.25
C GLU A 109 16.17 2.42 -3.97
N LEU A 110 15.14 1.55 -3.91
CA LEU A 110 13.82 1.82 -4.46
C LEU A 110 13.16 3.00 -3.75
N TRP A 111 13.31 3.12 -2.44
CA TRP A 111 12.81 4.28 -1.70
C TRP A 111 13.50 5.57 -2.14
N THR A 112 14.81 5.53 -2.37
CA THR A 112 15.55 6.69 -2.88
C THR A 112 15.02 7.13 -4.25
N TYR A 113 14.75 6.16 -5.13
CA TYR A 113 14.11 6.43 -6.43
C TYR A 113 12.69 6.99 -6.29
N ALA A 114 11.87 6.39 -5.41
CA ALA A 114 10.50 6.82 -5.14
C ALA A 114 10.43 8.26 -4.64
N LYS A 115 11.31 8.66 -3.70
CA LYS A 115 11.44 10.06 -3.27
C LYS A 115 11.74 10.98 -4.45
N GLY A 116 12.64 10.59 -5.34
CA GLY A 116 12.94 11.35 -6.56
C GLY A 116 11.71 11.51 -7.47
N LEU A 117 10.86 10.48 -7.59
CA LEU A 117 9.59 10.58 -8.33
C LEU A 117 8.59 11.52 -7.64
N ILE A 118 8.48 11.45 -6.32
CA ILE A 118 7.59 12.31 -5.52
C ILE A 118 7.99 13.78 -5.69
N GLU A 119 9.29 14.11 -5.61
CA GLU A 119 9.77 15.49 -5.82
C GLU A 119 9.46 15.98 -7.25
N LYS A 120 9.65 15.13 -8.26
CA LYS A 120 9.28 15.46 -9.65
C LYS A 120 7.78 15.66 -9.81
N ALA A 121 6.95 14.88 -9.11
CA ALA A 121 5.49 15.04 -9.12
C ALA A 121 5.08 16.42 -8.60
N VAL A 122 5.71 16.86 -7.51
CA VAL A 122 5.50 18.21 -6.93
C VAL A 122 5.90 19.31 -7.92
N GLN A 123 7.09 19.21 -8.53
CA GLN A 123 7.54 20.18 -9.54
C GLN A 123 6.58 20.28 -10.75
N LYS A 124 5.96 19.16 -11.12
CA LYS A 124 4.96 19.08 -12.20
C LYS A 124 3.54 19.43 -11.76
N ARG A 125 3.32 19.76 -10.49
CA ARG A 125 2.00 20.03 -9.87
C ARG A 125 1.03 18.84 -9.94
N TYR A 126 1.57 17.63 -9.97
CA TYR A 126 0.81 16.37 -9.86
C TYR A 126 0.50 16.01 -8.42
N LEU A 127 1.22 16.62 -7.48
CA LEU A 127 1.10 16.40 -6.05
C LEU A 127 1.27 17.74 -5.34
N ARG A 128 0.40 18.05 -4.39
CA ARG A 128 0.46 19.32 -3.64
C ARG A 128 1.45 19.22 -2.47
N ILE A 129 1.91 20.37 -2.01
CA ILE A 129 2.60 20.51 -0.72
C ILE A 129 1.57 21.11 0.23
N ASP A 130 1.43 20.57 1.45
CA ASP A 130 0.60 21.23 2.46
C ASP A 130 1.27 22.55 2.84
N SER A 131 0.50 23.64 2.85
CA SER A 131 0.99 24.94 3.33
C SER A 131 0.70 25.04 4.82
N PRO A 132 1.57 25.71 5.62
CA PRO A 132 1.35 25.85 7.07
C PRO A 132 0.08 26.62 7.46
N GLU A 133 -0.71 27.10 6.49
CA GLU A 133 -1.99 27.79 6.69
C GLU A 133 -3.21 26.86 6.62
N ASP A 134 -3.03 25.57 6.27
CA ASP A 134 -4.11 24.60 6.07
C ASP A 134 -4.43 23.74 7.31
N GLY A 135 -3.90 24.12 8.49
CA GLY A 135 -4.02 23.41 9.77
C GLY A 135 -4.87 24.11 10.83
#